data_AF-A0A2V8V745-F1
#
_entry.id   AF-A0A2V8V745-F1
#
_cell.length_a   1.000
_cell.length_b   1.000
_cell.length_c   1.000
_cell.angle_alpha   90.00
_cell.angle_beta   90.00
_cell.angle_gamma   90.00
#
_symmetry.space_group_name_H-M   'P 1'
#
loop_
_entity.id
_entity.type
_entity.pdbx_description
1 polymer ?
#
loop_
_entity_poly.entity_id
_entity_poly.type
_entity_poly.pdbx_seq_one_letter_code
_entity_poly.pdbx_strand_id
1 'polypeptide(L)'
;MTSGATTSAVRQQVAAMGCELFEVGVFRPETAGTDASMLLRVWNPDTLLRAVPWLQLQNQAGRHIYIRPKGEHNLSLVDDLTSDAVTAMDRDGFHPAVVVETSPFNFQAWLKHPEPLDKQLSTATARTLAERFGGDVGAADWRHFGRLSGFENRKPQYQDVTTGLYPLVRLIEAEGKVYPRADRFLAIVRRSVEERLQARERLRLQTITPPIGRQQKTIDSFRSDPRYSGDGNRIDLAYAVYALSHGATEEEVAAAIRTRDLSKKGAEHRQQDYVERTIRKAGVCLLEPSRGR
;
A
#
# COMPACT_ATOMS: atom_id res chain seq x y z
N MET A 1 -12.30 -8.24 31.76
CA MET A 1 -11.13 -7.32 31.79
C MET A 1 -11.58 -6.00 32.38
N THR A 2 -10.84 -5.44 33.34
CA THR A 2 -11.09 -4.07 33.82
C THR A 2 -10.65 -3.08 32.74
N SER A 3 -11.48 -2.08 32.43
CA SER A 3 -11.19 -1.03 31.43
C SER A 3 -9.78 -0.40 31.56
N GLY A 4 -9.22 -0.39 32.77
CA GLY A 4 -7.86 0.09 33.05
C GLY A 4 -6.72 -0.66 32.36
N ALA A 5 -6.81 -2.00 32.20
CA ALA A 5 -5.71 -2.78 31.61
C ALA A 5 -5.57 -2.53 30.11
N THR A 6 -6.68 -2.55 29.36
CA THR A 6 -6.72 -2.17 27.94
C THR A 6 -6.22 -0.74 27.75
N THR A 7 -6.72 0.21 28.56
CA THR A 7 -6.31 1.62 28.45
C THR A 7 -4.81 1.80 28.70
N SER A 8 -4.24 1.06 29.66
CA SER A 8 -2.80 1.10 29.93
C SER A 8 -1.98 0.56 28.75
N ALA A 9 -2.38 -0.58 28.17
CA ALA A 9 -1.70 -1.16 27.02
C ALA A 9 -1.73 -0.22 25.80
N VAL A 10 -2.89 0.35 25.50
CA VAL A 10 -3.04 1.34 24.41
C VAL A 10 -2.15 2.56 24.67
N ARG A 11 -2.13 3.09 25.90
CA ARG A 11 -1.30 4.25 26.26
C ARG A 11 0.18 3.96 26.04
N GLN A 12 0.68 2.83 26.52
CA GLN A 12 2.09 2.46 26.41
C GLN A 12 2.49 2.24 24.95
N GLN A 13 1.69 1.51 24.17
CA GLN A 13 1.96 1.28 22.75
C GLN A 13 2.01 2.60 21.97
N VAL A 14 1.00 3.47 22.13
CA VAL A 14 0.90 4.74 21.41
C VAL A 14 2.05 5.69 21.79
N ALA A 15 2.42 5.74 23.07
CA ALA A 15 3.55 6.54 23.55
C ALA A 15 4.87 6.05 22.95
N ALA A 16 5.10 4.73 22.91
CA ALA A 16 6.31 4.14 22.33
C ALA A 16 6.40 4.34 20.81
N MET A 17 5.28 4.22 20.09
CA MET A 17 5.22 4.59 18.66
C MET A 17 5.56 6.08 18.47
N GLY A 18 5.05 6.95 19.34
CA GLY A 18 5.45 8.36 19.41
C GLY A 18 5.01 9.19 18.20
N CYS A 19 3.85 8.87 17.61
CA CYS A 19 3.29 9.61 16.48
C CYS A 19 2.24 10.63 16.96
N GLU A 20 2.10 11.74 16.24
CA GLU A 20 1.10 12.77 16.54
C GLU A 20 -0.33 12.31 16.20
N LEU A 21 -0.46 11.56 15.10
CA LEU A 21 -1.74 11.07 14.58
C LEU A 21 -1.63 9.61 14.18
N PHE A 22 -2.69 8.87 14.47
CA PHE A 22 -2.85 7.46 14.12
C PHE A 22 -4.08 7.27 13.25
N GLU A 23 -3.98 6.34 12.30
CA GLU A 23 -5.14 5.72 11.69
C GLU A 23 -5.48 4.45 12.47
N VAL A 24 -6.69 4.38 13.00
CA VAL A 24 -7.23 3.23 13.71
C VAL A 24 -8.22 2.52 12.81
N GLY A 25 -7.94 1.25 12.51
CA GLY A 25 -8.77 0.38 11.70
C GLY A 25 -9.66 -0.49 12.58
N VAL A 26 -10.97 -0.35 12.45
CA VAL A 26 -11.96 -1.17 13.16
C VAL A 26 -12.65 -2.07 12.14
N PHE A 27 -12.10 -3.26 11.99
CA PHE A 27 -12.41 -4.19 10.92
C PHE A 27 -13.41 -5.25 11.36
N ARG A 28 -14.46 -5.46 10.57
CA ARG A 28 -15.34 -6.62 10.69
C ARG A 28 -15.04 -7.58 9.54
N PRO A 29 -14.70 -8.85 9.82
CA PRO A 29 -14.53 -9.84 8.77
C PRO A 29 -15.86 -10.17 8.10
N GLU A 30 -15.79 -10.69 6.88
CA GLU A 30 -16.98 -11.20 6.18
C GLU A 30 -17.52 -12.42 6.93
N THR A 31 -18.84 -12.49 7.07
CA THR A 31 -19.55 -13.66 7.62
C THR A 31 -20.77 -13.94 6.76
N ALA A 32 -21.39 -15.12 6.92
CA ALA A 32 -22.59 -15.48 6.17
C ALA A 32 -23.67 -14.39 6.32
N GLY A 33 -23.91 -13.65 5.23
CA GLY A 33 -24.90 -12.56 5.19
C GLY A 33 -24.39 -11.16 5.55
N THR A 34 -23.09 -10.96 5.82
CA THR A 34 -22.53 -9.60 5.98
C THR A 34 -21.16 -9.43 5.33
N ASP A 35 -21.02 -8.38 4.52
CA ASP A 35 -19.77 -8.03 3.85
C ASP A 35 -18.69 -7.58 4.85
N ALA A 36 -17.43 -7.88 4.53
CA ALA A 36 -16.29 -7.32 5.25
C ALA A 36 -16.36 -5.79 5.24
N SER A 37 -16.12 -5.15 6.39
CA SER A 37 -16.14 -3.69 6.50
C SER A 37 -15.02 -3.15 7.37
N MET A 38 -14.35 -2.10 6.89
CA MET A 38 -13.28 -1.40 7.61
C MET A 38 -13.75 0.01 7.97
N LEU A 39 -13.90 0.30 9.25
CA LEU A 39 -14.12 1.66 9.73
C LEU A 39 -12.75 2.29 10.06
N LEU A 40 -12.42 3.38 9.37
CA LEU A 40 -11.20 4.14 9.63
C LEU A 40 -11.51 5.35 10.50
N ARG A 41 -10.63 5.60 11.48
CA ARG A 41 -10.64 6.79 12.34
C ARG A 41 -9.25 7.37 12.41
N VAL A 42 -9.16 8.70 12.40
CA VAL A 42 -7.90 9.42 12.56
C VAL A 42 -7.93 10.14 13.89
N TRP A 43 -7.02 9.78 14.79
CA TRP A 43 -7.00 10.31 16.15
C TRP A 43 -5.58 10.58 16.62
N ASN A 44 -5.42 11.64 17.41
CA ASN A 44 -4.23 11.84 18.23
C ASN A 44 -4.24 10.89 19.45
N PRO A 45 -3.12 10.73 20.18
CA PRO A 45 -3.03 9.86 21.36
C PRO A 45 -4.15 10.07 22.38
N ASP A 46 -4.45 11.31 22.75
CA ASP A 46 -5.45 11.59 23.78
C ASP A 46 -6.86 11.22 23.34
N THR A 47 -7.21 11.49 22.08
CA THR A 47 -8.51 11.12 21.52
C THR A 47 -8.65 9.61 21.39
N LEU A 48 -7.57 8.92 20.98
CA LEU A 48 -7.54 7.46 20.95
C LEU A 48 -7.77 6.87 22.34
N LEU A 49 -7.11 7.40 23.37
CA LEU A 49 -7.31 6.94 24.75
C LEU A 49 -8.75 7.15 25.24
N ARG A 50 -9.38 8.30 24.91
CA ARG A 50 -10.79 8.54 25.22
C ARG A 50 -11.74 7.60 24.45
N ALA A 51 -11.34 7.12 23.28
CA ALA A 51 -12.12 6.21 22.45
C ALA A 51 -12.01 4.73 22.86
N VAL A 52 -11.13 4.37 23.81
CA VAL A 52 -10.91 2.97 24.24
C VAL A 52 -12.20 2.25 24.64
N PRO A 53 -13.12 2.82 25.43
CA PRO A 53 -14.39 2.15 25.77
C PRO A 53 -15.23 1.82 24.54
N TRP A 54 -15.28 2.71 23.55
CA TRP A 54 -15.96 2.46 22.29
C TRP A 54 -15.27 1.35 21.49
N LEU A 55 -13.93 1.33 21.44
CA LEU A 55 -13.17 0.27 20.78
C LEU A 55 -13.39 -1.09 21.46
N GLN A 56 -13.52 -1.14 22.78
CA GLN A 56 -13.84 -2.36 23.52
C GLN A 56 -15.22 -2.89 23.12
N LEU A 57 -16.23 -2.02 23.02
CA LEU A 57 -17.56 -2.40 22.54
C LEU A 57 -17.50 -2.95 21.11
N GLN A 58 -16.74 -2.30 20.22
CA GLN A 58 -16.56 -2.79 18.84
C GLN A 58 -15.86 -4.16 18.82
N ASN A 59 -14.84 -4.36 19.64
CA ASN A 59 -14.11 -5.62 19.73
C ASN A 59 -14.97 -6.76 20.31
N GLN A 60 -15.79 -6.47 21.32
CA GLN A 60 -16.79 -7.39 21.85
C GLN A 60 -17.82 -7.81 20.80
N ALA A 61 -18.20 -6.89 19.91
CA ALA A 61 -19.05 -7.15 18.76
C ALA A 61 -18.34 -7.88 17.59
N GLY A 62 -17.17 -8.47 17.84
CA GLY A 62 -16.44 -9.30 16.88
C GLY A 62 -15.52 -8.53 15.93
N ARG A 63 -15.30 -7.23 16.14
CA ARG A 63 -14.40 -6.45 15.29
C ARG A 63 -12.94 -6.55 15.75
N HIS A 64 -12.04 -6.53 14.79
CA HIS A 64 -10.60 -6.42 15.01
C HIS A 64 -10.17 -4.97 15.08
N ILE A 65 -9.24 -4.67 16.00
CA ILE A 65 -8.72 -3.31 16.19
C ILE A 65 -7.25 -3.26 15.74
N TYR A 66 -6.99 -2.36 14.81
CA TYR A 66 -5.69 -2.15 14.18
C TYR A 66 -5.24 -0.70 14.34
N ILE A 67 -3.94 -0.47 14.27
CA ILE A 67 -3.33 0.85 14.36
C ILE A 67 -2.17 0.98 13.37
N ARG A 68 -2.01 2.18 12.82
CA ARG A 68 -0.80 2.61 12.11
C ARG A 68 -0.62 4.12 12.25
N PRO A 69 0.57 4.67 12.06
CA PRO A 69 0.74 6.11 11.99
C PRO A 69 0.01 6.73 10.79
N LYS A 70 -0.39 7.99 10.90
CA LYS A 70 -1.00 8.74 9.79
C LYS A 70 0.08 9.47 8.99
N GLY A 71 0.14 9.21 7.67
CA GLY A 71 1.03 9.94 6.76
C GLY A 71 2.39 9.29 6.62
N GLU A 72 3.42 10.08 6.30
CA GLU A 72 4.82 9.63 6.34
C GLU A 72 5.34 9.71 7.77
N HIS A 73 6.10 8.70 8.19
CA HIS A 73 6.50 8.50 9.57
C HIS A 73 7.82 7.72 9.64
N ASN A 74 8.37 7.58 10.84
CA ASN A 74 9.66 6.96 11.09
C ASN A 74 9.53 5.56 11.71
N LEU A 75 8.54 4.78 11.29
CA LEU A 75 8.29 3.44 11.84
C LEU A 75 8.16 2.43 10.71
N SER A 76 8.69 1.23 10.89
CA SER A 76 8.41 0.09 10.02
C SER A 76 7.85 -1.06 10.84
N LEU A 77 6.77 -1.66 10.35
CA LEU A 77 6.20 -2.87 10.92
C LEU A 77 6.90 -4.09 10.31
N VAL A 78 7.22 -5.06 11.16
CA VAL A 78 7.55 -6.42 10.76
C VAL A 78 6.52 -7.34 11.42
N ASP A 79 5.69 -7.97 10.59
CA ASP A 79 4.62 -8.86 11.04
C ASP A 79 5.04 -10.34 10.93
N ASP A 80 4.29 -11.24 11.56
CA ASP A 80 4.49 -12.69 11.56
C ASP A 80 5.85 -13.16 12.11
N LEU A 81 6.29 -12.56 13.22
CA LEU A 81 7.54 -12.90 13.90
C LEU A 81 7.35 -14.01 14.93
N THR A 82 8.36 -14.87 15.05
CA THR A 82 8.51 -15.81 16.17
C THR A 82 9.25 -15.17 17.34
N SER A 83 9.18 -15.78 18.52
CA SER A 83 9.96 -15.33 19.69
C SER A 83 11.48 -15.32 19.42
N ASP A 84 11.97 -16.30 18.65
CA ASP A 84 13.38 -16.39 18.27
C ASP A 84 13.78 -15.25 17.32
N ALA A 85 12.88 -14.86 16.41
CA ALA A 85 13.11 -13.73 15.51
C ALA A 85 13.19 -12.40 16.28
N VAL A 86 12.31 -12.18 17.26
CA VAL A 86 12.38 -11.01 18.16
C VAL A 86 13.70 -11.01 18.96
N THR A 87 14.10 -12.16 19.49
CA THR A 87 15.39 -12.30 20.20
C THR A 87 16.58 -12.02 19.27
N ALA A 88 16.51 -12.47 18.02
CA ALA A 88 17.54 -12.19 17.02
C ALA A 88 17.60 -10.70 16.65
N MET A 89 16.46 -10.00 16.59
CA MET A 89 16.43 -8.54 16.41
C MET A 89 17.21 -7.83 17.52
N ASP A 90 16.95 -8.18 18.77
CA ASP A 90 17.63 -7.59 19.92
C ASP A 90 19.16 -7.81 19.86
N ARG A 91 19.57 -9.07 19.69
CA ARG A 91 20.98 -9.47 19.57
C ARG A 91 21.72 -8.75 18.44
N ASP A 92 21.05 -8.55 17.31
CA ASP A 92 21.64 -7.92 16.12
C ASP A 92 21.68 -6.38 16.19
N GLY A 93 21.11 -5.78 17.25
CA GLY A 93 21.03 -4.33 17.48
C GLY A 93 19.88 -3.65 16.76
N PHE A 94 18.81 -4.39 16.49
CA PHE A 94 17.55 -3.97 15.88
C PHE A 94 16.42 -3.91 16.92
N HIS A 95 16.73 -3.37 18.11
CA HIS A 95 15.79 -3.28 19.24
C HIS A 95 14.44 -2.67 18.81
N PRO A 96 13.34 -3.43 18.88
CA PRO A 96 12.03 -2.91 18.53
C PRO A 96 11.63 -1.75 19.44
N ALA A 97 10.96 -0.76 18.88
CA ALA A 97 10.32 0.29 19.67
C ALA A 97 9.06 -0.25 20.37
N VAL A 98 8.37 -1.20 19.74
CA VAL A 98 7.20 -1.89 20.28
C VAL A 98 7.24 -3.35 19.83
N VAL A 99 7.01 -4.28 20.76
CA VAL A 99 6.71 -5.69 20.45
C VAL A 99 5.30 -6.02 20.93
N VAL A 100 4.49 -6.60 20.04
CA VAL A 100 3.12 -7.01 20.33
C VAL A 100 2.96 -8.47 19.99
N GLU A 101 2.46 -9.26 20.94
CA GLU A 101 2.01 -10.63 20.69
C GLU A 101 0.57 -10.58 20.17
N THR A 102 0.37 -10.98 18.91
CA THR A 102 -0.90 -10.89 18.19
C THR A 102 -1.81 -12.10 18.43
N SER A 103 -1.19 -13.25 18.66
CA SER A 103 -1.78 -14.52 19.14
C SER A 103 -0.67 -15.31 19.84
N PRO A 104 -0.96 -16.38 20.60
CA PRO A 104 0.07 -17.12 21.33
C PRO A 104 1.26 -17.48 20.43
N PHE A 105 2.46 -17.06 20.84
CA PHE A 105 3.74 -17.29 20.12
C PHE A 105 3.88 -16.61 18.76
N ASN A 106 2.98 -15.69 18.39
CA ASN A 106 3.06 -14.90 17.17
C ASN A 106 3.20 -13.42 17.51
N PHE A 107 4.20 -12.76 16.95
CA PHE A 107 4.59 -11.41 17.32
C PHE A 107 4.61 -10.50 16.10
N GLN A 108 4.45 -9.21 16.35
CA GLN A 108 4.76 -8.15 15.41
C GLN A 108 5.66 -7.13 16.13
N ALA A 109 6.57 -6.52 15.39
CA ALA A 109 7.50 -5.54 15.92
C ALA A 109 7.43 -4.24 15.12
N TRP A 110 7.40 -3.11 15.82
CA TRP A 110 7.59 -1.79 15.20
C TRP A 110 9.01 -1.33 15.47
N LEU A 111 9.79 -1.11 14.41
CA LEU A 111 11.14 -0.51 14.52
C LEU A 111 11.08 0.98 14.20
N LYS A 112 11.71 1.78 15.05
CA LYS A 112 11.75 3.24 14.92
C LYS A 112 13.05 3.71 14.31
N HIS A 113 12.91 4.61 13.34
CA HIS A 113 13.98 5.20 12.55
C HIS A 113 14.29 6.62 13.05
N PRO A 114 15.52 7.13 12.82
CA PRO A 114 15.93 8.46 13.27
C PRO A 114 15.13 9.59 12.61
N GLU A 115 14.55 9.35 11.43
CA GLU A 115 13.83 10.35 10.64
C GLU A 115 12.60 9.76 9.95
N PRO A 116 11.58 10.59 9.63
CA PRO A 116 10.45 10.19 8.80
C PRO A 116 10.93 9.72 7.42
N LEU A 117 10.32 8.65 6.92
CA LEU A 117 10.66 8.08 5.63
C LEU A 117 9.52 8.34 4.63
N ASP A 118 9.88 8.68 3.39
CA ASP A 118 8.92 8.72 2.29
C ASP A 118 8.34 7.32 2.02
N LYS A 119 7.26 7.26 1.24
CA LYS A 119 6.54 5.99 0.95
C LYS A 119 7.43 4.92 0.32
N GLN A 120 8.34 5.31 -0.57
CA GLN A 120 9.16 4.35 -1.31
C GLN A 120 10.25 3.78 -0.39
N LEU A 121 10.95 4.65 0.34
CA LEU A 121 11.97 4.25 1.29
C LEU A 121 11.35 3.46 2.44
N SER A 122 10.23 3.91 3.01
CA SER A 122 9.51 3.20 4.07
C SER A 122 9.11 1.77 3.66
N THR A 123 8.57 1.60 2.45
CA THR A 123 8.22 0.27 1.91
C THR A 123 9.45 -0.60 1.73
N ALA A 124 10.54 -0.06 1.18
CA ALA A 124 11.78 -0.80 1.00
C ALA A 124 12.38 -1.22 2.36
N THR A 125 12.39 -0.30 3.32
CA THR A 125 12.88 -0.52 4.69
C THR A 125 12.08 -1.61 5.39
N ALA A 126 10.74 -1.57 5.33
CA ALA A 126 9.88 -2.61 5.90
C ALA A 126 10.16 -3.98 5.28
N ARG A 127 10.29 -4.05 3.93
CA ARG A 127 10.59 -5.31 3.23
C ARG A 127 11.94 -5.89 3.59
N THR A 128 12.98 -5.06 3.61
CA THR A 128 14.33 -5.51 3.98
C THR A 128 14.38 -5.98 5.45
N LEU A 129 13.61 -5.37 6.35
CA LEU A 129 13.48 -5.85 7.73
C LEU A 129 12.75 -7.20 7.79
N ALA A 130 11.63 -7.34 7.07
CA ALA A 130 10.87 -8.60 7.00
C ALA A 130 11.72 -9.74 6.42
N GLU A 131 12.40 -9.51 5.30
CA GLU A 131 13.33 -10.49 4.69
C GLU A 131 14.46 -10.88 5.65
N ARG A 132 14.99 -9.92 6.42
CA ARG A 132 16.10 -10.16 7.34
C ARG A 132 15.71 -11.01 8.55
N PHE A 133 14.52 -10.77 9.12
CA PHE A 133 14.09 -11.40 10.36
C PHE A 133 13.01 -12.47 10.16
N GLY A 134 12.70 -12.82 8.91
CA GLY A 134 11.73 -13.87 8.58
C GLY A 134 10.27 -13.46 8.81
N GLY A 135 9.96 -12.16 8.73
CA GLY A 135 8.58 -11.66 8.80
C GLY A 135 7.85 -11.72 7.46
N ASP A 136 6.54 -11.43 7.48
CA ASP A 136 5.70 -11.44 6.27
C ASP A 136 6.02 -10.27 5.32
N VAL A 137 6.63 -10.58 4.18
CA VAL A 137 6.94 -9.61 3.11
C VAL A 137 5.68 -9.07 2.42
N GLY A 138 4.58 -9.83 2.43
CA GLY A 138 3.27 -9.39 1.92
C GLY A 138 2.63 -8.30 2.78
N ALA A 139 2.94 -8.31 4.08
CA ALA A 139 2.58 -7.28 5.04
C ALA A 139 3.61 -6.14 5.15
N ALA A 140 4.70 -6.20 4.38
CA ALA A 140 5.77 -5.21 4.45
C ALA A 140 5.56 -4.06 3.44
N ASP A 141 4.84 -3.02 3.89
CA ASP A 141 4.64 -1.78 3.15
C ASP A 141 4.58 -0.55 4.07
N TRP A 142 4.75 0.65 3.50
CA TRP A 142 4.79 1.92 4.25
C TRP A 142 3.54 2.23 5.06
N ARG A 143 2.42 1.55 4.79
CA ARG A 143 1.12 1.85 5.35
C ARG A 143 0.46 0.62 5.98
N HIS A 144 1.22 -0.42 6.28
CA HIS A 144 0.63 -1.62 6.84
C HIS A 144 0.01 -1.38 8.22
N PHE A 145 -1.07 -2.11 8.53
CA PHE A 145 -1.75 -2.02 9.82
C PHE A 145 -1.19 -3.06 10.79
N GLY A 146 -0.72 -2.61 11.96
CA GLY A 146 -0.41 -3.50 13.07
C GLY A 146 -1.61 -3.68 14.00
N ARG A 147 -1.58 -4.70 14.87
CA ARG A 147 -2.54 -4.85 15.96
C ARG A 147 -2.38 -3.77 17.03
N LEU A 148 -3.51 -3.27 17.54
CA LEU A 148 -3.55 -2.46 18.75
C LEU A 148 -3.70 -3.39 19.97
N SER A 149 -2.80 -3.29 20.93
CA SER A 149 -2.79 -4.10 22.15
C SER A 149 -3.97 -3.78 23.07
N GLY A 150 -4.33 -4.76 23.90
CA GLY A 150 -5.43 -4.65 24.86
C GLY A 150 -6.79 -5.05 24.33
N PHE A 151 -6.87 -5.56 23.09
CA PHE A 151 -8.08 -6.08 22.44
C PHE A 151 -7.90 -7.54 22.04
N GLU A 152 -8.99 -8.29 21.92
CA GLU A 152 -8.96 -9.69 21.54
C GLU A 152 -8.76 -9.87 20.04
N ASN A 153 -8.00 -10.90 19.66
CA ASN A 153 -7.87 -11.35 18.29
C ASN A 153 -9.03 -12.28 17.91
N ARG A 154 -10.10 -11.70 17.36
CA ARG A 154 -11.36 -12.37 16.98
C ARG A 154 -11.30 -13.31 15.76
N LYS A 155 -10.11 -13.79 15.37
CA LYS A 155 -9.99 -14.73 14.23
C LYS A 155 -10.47 -16.11 14.71
N PRO A 156 -11.40 -16.78 14.00
CA PRO A 156 -11.99 -18.05 14.46
C PRO A 156 -10.97 -19.13 14.81
N GLN A 157 -9.88 -19.23 14.03
CA GLN A 157 -8.80 -20.20 14.25
C GLN A 157 -8.06 -20.07 15.59
N TYR A 158 -8.19 -18.93 16.27
CA TYR A 158 -7.59 -18.71 17.58
C TYR A 158 -8.60 -18.80 18.72
N GLN A 159 -9.87 -19.12 18.43
CA GLN A 159 -10.84 -19.35 19.48
C GLN A 159 -10.46 -20.62 20.24
N ASP A 160 -10.30 -20.48 21.55
CA ASP A 160 -10.06 -21.61 22.43
C ASP A 160 -11.31 -22.51 22.41
N VAL A 161 -11.14 -23.77 22.02
CA VAL A 161 -12.26 -24.71 21.82
C VAL A 161 -12.93 -25.13 23.13
N THR A 162 -12.25 -24.96 24.27
CA THR A 162 -12.75 -25.39 25.58
C THR A 162 -13.51 -24.26 26.27
N THR A 163 -12.99 -23.04 26.19
CA THR A 163 -13.52 -21.85 26.89
C THR A 163 -14.34 -20.94 25.98
N GLY A 164 -14.20 -21.07 24.66
CA GLY A 164 -14.81 -20.19 23.66
C GLY A 164 -14.18 -18.80 23.60
N LEU A 165 -13.11 -18.55 24.35
CA LEU A 165 -12.45 -17.24 24.46
C LEU A 165 -11.45 -17.01 23.33
N TYR A 166 -11.21 -15.74 23.01
CA TYR A 166 -10.18 -15.33 22.06
C TYR A 166 -8.94 -14.81 22.79
N PRO A 167 -7.72 -15.02 22.25
CA PRO A 167 -6.51 -14.52 22.87
C PRO A 167 -6.48 -13.00 22.83
N LEU A 168 -5.95 -12.42 23.91
CA LEU A 168 -5.69 -11.00 24.00
C LEU A 168 -4.44 -10.64 23.22
N VAL A 169 -4.51 -9.59 22.39
CA VAL A 169 -3.32 -8.97 21.79
C VAL A 169 -2.55 -8.27 22.92
N ARG A 170 -1.36 -8.78 23.24
CA ARG A 170 -0.57 -8.36 24.40
C ARG A 170 0.57 -7.44 23.97
N LEU A 171 0.79 -6.39 24.74
CA LEU A 171 1.99 -5.57 24.63
C LEU A 171 3.11 -6.26 25.40
N ILE A 172 4.21 -6.58 24.71
CA ILE A 172 5.37 -7.28 25.29
C ILE A 172 6.45 -6.26 25.65
N GLU A 173 6.76 -5.36 24.72
CA GLU A 173 7.76 -4.30 24.89
C GLU A 173 7.26 -2.98 24.32
N ALA A 174 7.70 -1.87 24.92
CA ALA A 174 7.27 -0.51 24.55
C ALA A 174 8.37 0.52 24.88
N GLU A 175 9.60 0.27 24.43
CA GLU A 175 10.73 1.17 24.70
C GLU A 175 10.64 2.51 23.95
N GLY A 176 10.11 2.49 22.73
CA GLY A 176 9.92 3.69 21.91
C GLY A 176 11.19 4.34 21.36
N LYS A 177 12.35 3.69 21.49
CA LYS A 177 13.66 4.19 21.08
C LYS A 177 13.98 3.83 19.63
N VAL A 178 14.86 4.63 19.03
CA VAL A 178 15.52 4.29 17.75
C VAL A 178 16.57 3.21 18.01
N TYR A 179 16.61 2.18 17.18
CA TYR A 179 17.56 1.08 17.35
C TYR A 179 18.99 1.49 16.91
N PRO A 180 20.05 1.00 17.57
CA PRO A 180 21.44 1.40 17.33
C PRO A 180 21.92 1.24 15.88
N ARG A 181 21.36 0.29 15.12
CA ARG A 181 21.73 0.04 13.72
C ARG A 181 21.02 0.94 12.71
N ALA A 182 20.10 1.81 13.13
CA ALA A 182 19.17 2.49 12.23
C ALA A 182 19.84 3.31 11.13
N ASP A 183 20.80 4.19 11.46
CA ASP A 183 21.47 5.03 10.46
C ASP A 183 22.20 4.19 9.40
N ARG A 184 22.99 3.22 9.84
CA ARG A 184 23.73 2.33 8.93
C ARG A 184 22.78 1.50 8.07
N PHE A 185 21.69 1.01 8.66
CA PHE A 185 20.70 0.22 7.95
C PHE A 185 19.99 1.05 6.88
N LEU A 186 19.50 2.24 7.23
CA LEU A 186 18.84 3.13 6.28
C LEU A 186 19.77 3.57 5.15
N ALA A 187 21.06 3.82 5.43
CA ALA A 187 22.03 4.14 4.39
C ALA A 187 22.18 3.00 3.35
N ILE A 188 22.10 1.74 3.79
CA ILE A 188 22.14 0.56 2.90
C ILE A 188 20.86 0.49 2.07
N VAL A 189 19.69 0.65 2.69
CA VAL A 189 18.40 0.59 1.99
C VAL A 189 18.27 1.73 0.97
N ARG A 190 18.65 2.96 1.35
CA ARG A 190 18.66 4.12 0.44
C ARG A 190 19.47 3.86 -0.82
N ARG A 191 20.69 3.35 -0.65
CA ARG A 191 21.57 3.00 -1.77
C ARG A 191 20.92 1.96 -2.68
N SER A 192 20.35 0.90 -2.10
CA SER A 192 19.65 -0.13 -2.88
C SER A 192 18.44 0.43 -3.64
N VAL A 193 17.71 1.38 -3.04
CA VAL A 193 16.58 2.05 -3.69
C VAL A 193 17.06 2.93 -4.84
N GLU A 194 18.11 3.72 -4.62
CA GLU A 194 18.73 4.59 -5.63
C GLU A 194 19.28 3.77 -6.80
N GLU A 195 20.03 2.69 -6.53
CA GLU A 195 20.55 1.78 -7.56
C GLU A 195 19.42 1.19 -8.42
N ARG A 196 18.31 0.77 -7.79
CA ARG A 196 17.12 0.28 -8.52
C ARG A 196 16.46 1.36 -9.37
N LEU A 197 16.38 2.59 -8.86
CA LEU A 197 15.85 3.72 -9.61
C LEU A 197 16.75 4.07 -10.79
N GLN A 198 18.06 4.17 -10.58
CA GLN A 198 19.04 4.43 -11.63
C GLN A 198 19.06 3.32 -12.68
N ALA A 199 18.96 2.04 -12.28
CA ALA A 199 18.87 0.93 -13.22
C ALA A 199 17.59 1.02 -14.07
N ARG A 200 16.46 1.36 -13.44
CA ARG A 200 15.18 1.58 -14.16
C ARG A 200 15.25 2.78 -15.10
N GLU A 201 15.88 3.88 -14.68
CA GLU A 201 16.14 5.06 -15.49
C GLU A 201 17.04 4.72 -16.69
N ARG A 202 18.15 3.99 -16.46
CA ARG A 202 19.05 3.53 -17.53
C ARG A 202 18.34 2.63 -18.52
N LEU A 203 17.54 1.68 -18.05
CA LEU A 203 16.71 0.83 -18.93
C LEU A 203 15.71 1.67 -19.73
N ARG A 204 15.08 2.66 -19.09
CA ARG A 204 14.19 3.63 -19.75
C ARG A 204 14.93 4.44 -20.82
N LEU A 205 16.12 4.97 -20.51
CA LEU A 205 16.93 5.74 -21.45
C LEU A 205 17.49 4.89 -22.60
N GLN A 206 17.88 3.64 -22.33
CA GLN A 206 18.25 2.67 -23.38
C GLN A 206 17.07 2.34 -24.30
N THR A 207 15.85 2.30 -23.76
CA THR A 207 14.62 2.18 -24.57
C THR A 207 14.21 3.49 -25.25
N ILE A 208 14.77 4.65 -24.85
CA ILE A 208 14.66 5.97 -25.50
C ILE A 208 15.81 6.18 -26.52
N THR A 209 16.51 5.14 -26.94
CA THR A 209 17.21 5.21 -28.23
C THR A 209 16.11 5.33 -29.31
N PRO A 210 16.00 6.44 -30.09
CA PRO A 210 15.11 6.43 -31.23
C PRO A 210 15.58 5.25 -32.10
N PRO A 211 14.71 4.29 -32.41
CA PRO A 211 15.13 3.19 -33.25
C PRO A 211 15.45 3.84 -34.60
N ILE A 212 16.74 3.92 -34.93
CA ILE A 212 17.18 4.20 -36.29
C ILE A 212 16.57 3.07 -37.12
N GLY A 213 15.43 3.35 -37.74
CA GLY A 213 14.68 2.40 -38.58
C GLY A 213 13.36 1.80 -38.04
N ARG A 214 12.79 2.17 -36.87
CA ARG A 214 11.37 1.78 -36.61
C ARG A 214 10.45 2.79 -37.25
N GLN A 215 9.80 2.37 -38.34
CA GLN A 215 8.63 3.06 -38.89
C GLN A 215 7.65 3.39 -37.76
N GLN A 216 7.18 4.65 -37.71
CA GLN A 216 6.09 5.05 -36.81
C GLN A 216 4.93 4.08 -36.99
N LYS A 217 4.34 3.61 -35.88
CA LYS A 217 3.22 2.67 -35.95
C LYS A 217 2.01 3.38 -36.55
N THR A 218 1.53 2.89 -37.68
CA THR A 218 0.26 3.33 -38.27
C THR A 218 -0.92 2.82 -37.42
N ILE A 219 -2.11 3.39 -37.64
CA ILE A 219 -3.33 2.92 -36.97
C ILE A 219 -3.61 1.44 -37.23
N ASP A 220 -3.19 0.91 -38.39
CA ASP A 220 -3.36 -0.51 -38.73
C ASP A 220 -2.52 -1.42 -37.83
N SER A 221 -1.37 -0.97 -37.35
CA SER A 221 -0.58 -1.71 -36.36
C SER A 221 -1.32 -1.90 -35.03
N PHE A 222 -2.23 -0.98 -34.67
CA PHE A 222 -3.07 -1.09 -33.48
C PHE A 222 -4.30 -1.95 -33.74
N ARG A 223 -4.83 -1.92 -34.96
CA ARG A 223 -5.96 -2.77 -35.38
C ARG A 223 -5.59 -4.24 -35.41
N SER A 224 -4.37 -4.55 -35.84
CA SER A 224 -3.86 -5.93 -35.92
C SER A 224 -3.35 -6.48 -34.59
N ASP A 225 -3.38 -5.70 -33.50
CA ASP A 225 -2.81 -6.09 -32.21
C ASP A 225 -3.83 -6.91 -31.37
N PRO A 226 -3.51 -8.18 -31.03
CA PRO A 226 -4.41 -9.07 -30.30
C PRO A 226 -4.84 -8.53 -28.92
N ARG A 227 -4.05 -7.64 -28.31
CA ARG A 227 -4.32 -7.08 -26.98
C ARG A 227 -5.60 -6.24 -26.90
N TYR A 228 -6.09 -5.76 -28.04
CA TYR A 228 -7.32 -4.99 -28.09
C TYR A 228 -8.54 -5.81 -28.49
N SER A 229 -8.36 -7.09 -28.85
CA SER A 229 -9.45 -8.02 -29.16
C SER A 229 -10.47 -7.48 -30.17
N GLY A 230 -10.03 -6.63 -31.11
CA GLY A 230 -10.90 -6.00 -32.10
C GLY A 230 -11.81 -4.87 -31.58
N ASP A 231 -11.67 -4.42 -30.33
CA ASP A 231 -12.43 -3.31 -29.79
C ASP A 231 -11.96 -1.98 -30.39
N GLY A 232 -12.71 -1.50 -31.40
CA GLY A 232 -12.43 -0.26 -32.11
C GLY A 232 -12.31 0.97 -31.20
N ASN A 233 -13.00 1.03 -30.06
CA ASN A 233 -12.87 2.17 -29.14
C ASN A 233 -11.53 2.15 -28.40
N ARG A 234 -11.10 0.96 -27.97
CA ARG A 234 -9.80 0.78 -27.29
C ARG A 234 -8.64 0.99 -28.25
N ILE A 235 -8.79 0.51 -29.48
CA ILE A 235 -7.82 0.69 -30.57
C ILE A 235 -7.65 2.17 -30.88
N ASP A 236 -8.74 2.90 -31.14
CA ASP A 236 -8.68 4.31 -31.52
C ASP A 236 -8.10 5.17 -30.41
N LEU A 237 -8.46 4.91 -29.13
CA LEU A 237 -7.89 5.63 -28.00
C LEU A 237 -6.40 5.33 -27.80
N ALA A 238 -5.98 4.06 -27.92
CA ALA A 238 -4.59 3.67 -27.76
C ALA A 238 -3.71 4.25 -28.88
N TYR A 239 -4.20 4.25 -30.11
CA TYR A 239 -3.55 4.91 -31.24
C TYR A 239 -3.48 6.43 -31.05
N ALA A 240 -4.56 7.08 -30.62
CA ALA A 240 -4.58 8.52 -30.39
C ALA A 240 -3.57 8.96 -29.32
N VAL A 241 -3.46 8.22 -28.20
CA VAL A 241 -2.43 8.48 -27.17
C VAL A 241 -1.02 8.32 -27.75
N TYR A 242 -0.77 7.25 -28.52
CA TYR A 242 0.52 7.01 -29.17
C TYR A 242 0.87 8.12 -30.18
N ALA A 243 -0.02 8.44 -31.10
CA ALA A 243 0.25 9.38 -32.19
C ALA A 243 0.51 10.80 -31.65
N LEU A 244 -0.32 11.26 -30.70
CA LEU A 244 -0.12 12.56 -30.04
C LEU A 244 1.19 12.60 -29.25
N SER A 245 1.56 11.52 -28.55
CA SER A 245 2.84 11.47 -27.81
C SER A 245 4.07 11.45 -28.73
N HIS A 246 3.88 11.20 -30.03
CA HIS A 246 4.94 11.17 -31.04
C HIS A 246 4.85 12.37 -32.00
N GLY A 247 4.09 13.42 -31.64
CA GLY A 247 4.07 14.70 -32.35
C GLY A 247 3.08 14.80 -33.50
N ALA A 248 2.16 13.83 -33.66
CA ALA A 248 1.07 13.98 -34.63
C ALA A 248 0.08 15.08 -34.18
N THR A 249 -0.48 15.77 -35.16
CA THR A 249 -1.55 16.76 -34.97
C THR A 249 -2.89 16.07 -34.68
N GLU A 250 -3.83 16.80 -34.08
CA GLU A 250 -5.18 16.28 -33.83
C GLU A 250 -5.88 15.92 -35.15
N GLU A 251 -5.64 16.69 -36.23
CA GLU A 251 -6.15 16.46 -37.56
C GLU A 251 -5.65 15.14 -38.18
N GLU A 252 -4.36 14.84 -38.02
CA GLU A 252 -3.76 13.58 -38.50
C GLU A 252 -4.34 12.37 -37.78
N VAL A 253 -4.51 12.48 -36.45
CA VAL A 253 -5.14 11.42 -35.64
C VAL A 253 -6.61 11.24 -36.04
N ALA A 254 -7.32 12.34 -36.26
CA ALA A 254 -8.71 12.33 -36.69
C ALA A 254 -8.87 11.68 -38.07
N ALA A 255 -7.99 11.99 -39.02
CA ALA A 255 -7.96 11.40 -40.35
C ALA A 255 -7.70 9.89 -40.28
N ALA A 256 -6.72 9.46 -39.46
CA ALA A 256 -6.39 8.06 -39.27
C ALA A 256 -7.56 7.26 -38.65
N ILE A 257 -8.25 7.79 -37.63
CA ILE A 257 -9.43 7.11 -37.03
C ILE A 257 -10.55 6.92 -38.07
N ARG A 258 -10.76 7.90 -38.95
CA ARG A 258 -11.79 7.86 -40.00
C ARG A 258 -11.51 6.86 -41.13
N THR A 259 -10.32 6.26 -41.19
CA THR A 259 -10.01 5.23 -42.20
C THR A 259 -10.79 3.92 -42.01
N ARG A 260 -11.40 3.69 -40.84
CA ARG A 260 -12.32 2.54 -40.63
C ARG A 260 -13.76 2.99 -40.70
N ASP A 261 -14.65 2.04 -40.97
CA ASP A 261 -16.09 2.28 -40.93
C ASP A 261 -16.55 2.66 -39.50
N LEU A 262 -17.10 3.88 -39.38
CA LEU A 262 -17.68 4.45 -38.18
C LEU A 262 -19.22 4.49 -38.24
N SER A 263 -19.85 3.91 -39.26
CA SER A 263 -21.32 3.87 -39.43
C SER A 263 -22.07 3.42 -38.18
N LYS A 264 -21.50 2.45 -37.44
CA LYS A 264 -22.02 1.94 -36.15
C LYS A 264 -22.07 2.99 -35.03
N LYS A 265 -21.45 4.17 -35.20
CA LYS A 265 -21.52 5.31 -34.26
C LYS A 265 -22.70 6.24 -34.54
N GLY A 266 -23.38 6.08 -35.67
CA GLY A 266 -24.55 6.85 -36.07
C GLY A 266 -24.25 7.87 -37.17
N ALA A 267 -25.08 8.91 -37.25
CA ALA A 267 -24.96 9.99 -38.22
C ALA A 267 -23.60 10.72 -38.13
N GLU A 268 -23.22 11.44 -39.20
CA GLU A 268 -21.91 12.09 -39.32
C GLU A 268 -21.53 12.95 -38.11
N HIS A 269 -22.47 13.73 -37.54
CA HIS A 269 -22.22 14.51 -36.33
C HIS A 269 -21.78 13.64 -35.14
N ARG A 270 -22.38 12.46 -34.94
CA ARG A 270 -21.99 11.54 -33.86
C ARG A 270 -20.65 10.87 -34.10
N GLN A 271 -20.29 10.67 -35.37
CA GLN A 271 -18.97 10.16 -35.74
C GLN A 271 -17.90 11.21 -35.44
N GLN A 272 -18.19 12.48 -35.74
CA GLN A 272 -17.31 13.60 -35.40
C GLN A 272 -17.16 13.76 -33.88
N ASP A 273 -18.26 13.76 -33.11
CA ASP A 273 -18.23 13.81 -31.65
C ASP A 273 -17.40 12.66 -31.05
N TYR A 274 -17.51 11.46 -31.62
CA TYR A 274 -16.73 10.31 -31.20
C TYR A 274 -15.22 10.53 -31.40
N VAL A 275 -14.81 11.04 -32.56
CA VAL A 275 -13.40 11.31 -32.88
C VAL A 275 -12.85 12.40 -31.95
N GLU A 276 -13.55 13.53 -31.83
CA GLU A 276 -13.14 14.64 -30.97
C GLU A 276 -13.02 14.22 -29.49
N ARG A 277 -13.98 13.45 -28.98
CA ARG A 277 -13.92 12.92 -27.62
C ARG A 277 -12.74 11.97 -27.41
N THR A 278 -12.39 11.19 -28.43
CA THR A 278 -11.27 10.22 -28.34
C THR A 278 -9.93 10.95 -28.30
N ILE A 279 -9.75 11.96 -29.14
CA ILE A 279 -8.55 12.83 -29.17
C ILE A 279 -8.42 13.59 -27.84
N ARG A 280 -9.50 14.22 -27.37
CA ARG A 280 -9.51 14.94 -26.09
C ARG A 280 -9.13 14.03 -24.92
N LYS A 281 -9.69 12.81 -24.88
CA LYS A 281 -9.37 11.83 -23.84
C LYS A 281 -7.89 11.40 -23.90
N ALA A 282 -7.34 11.24 -25.10
CA ALA A 282 -5.93 10.95 -25.28
C ALA A 282 -5.03 12.10 -24.78
N GLY A 283 -5.39 13.36 -25.05
CA GLY A 283 -4.69 14.54 -24.53
C GLY A 283 -4.67 14.58 -23.00
N VAL A 284 -5.79 14.30 -22.34
CA VAL A 284 -5.86 14.20 -20.86
C VAL A 284 -4.95 13.10 -20.32
N CYS A 285 -4.89 11.94 -20.98
CA CYS A 285 -3.98 10.85 -20.59
C CYS A 285 -2.49 11.20 -20.73
N LEU A 286 -2.15 12.21 -21.54
CA LEU A 286 -0.77 12.71 -21.66
C LEU A 286 -0.42 13.75 -20.60
N LEU A 287 -1.41 14.53 -20.14
CA LEU A 287 -1.26 15.56 -19.11
C LEU A 287 -1.30 14.97 -17.69
N GLU A 288 -2.03 13.88 -17.48
CA GLU A 288 -2.00 13.11 -16.24
C GLU A 288 -1.07 11.90 -16.43
N PRO A 289 0.19 11.92 -15.94
CA PRO A 289 1.00 10.72 -15.89
C PRO A 289 0.35 9.72 -14.91
N SER A 290 -0.55 8.90 -15.45
CA SER A 290 -1.24 7.88 -14.70
C SER A 290 -0.29 6.74 -14.39
N ARG A 291 0.02 6.64 -13.09
CA ARG A 291 0.00 5.41 -12.28
C ARG A 291 0.11 4.13 -13.11
N GLY A 292 1.34 3.61 -13.12
CA GLY A 292 1.69 2.35 -13.76
C GLY A 292 0.72 1.21 -13.42
N ARG A 293 0.43 0.42 -14.46
CA ARG A 293 0.21 -1.01 -14.31
C ARG A 293 1.56 -1.71 -14.39
#